data_AF-I1CPV7-F1
#
_entry.id   AF-I1CPV7-F1
#
_cell.length_a   1.000
_cell.length_b   1.000
_cell.length_c   1.000
_cell.angle_alpha   90.00
_cell.angle_beta   90.00
_cell.angle_gamma   90.00
#
_symmetry.space_group_name_H-M   'P 1'
#
loop_
_entity.id
_entity.type
_entity.pdbx_description
1 polymer ?
#
loop_
_entity_poly.entity_id
_entity_poly.type
_entity_poly.pdbx_seq_one_letter_code
_entity_poly.pdbx_strand_id
1 'polypeptide(L)'
;MVCELAQLQALAVYEMGWGQIFLGDYFQASETFFRLESMNNWSRAFYHYIATCCMFADEEYDKAAIEFMQIPGILKRKRQLGGKLLPNEIFAERKIKHWKAKSLCGSNTTNQDDFILDGTCLKNAIVVNPLWELIYLWNGFSQLTKDMLQSMKRTIEHTLEVASKKEEEIGPDIVQLYLLLGVSVRELGDHDLADKHLRKAIQLEDGMGEDKWVLPHVYYELAALNCFKLLQTNEKVNRNKLLKEAENWIQKCEKQLTHRQNTNNNNVDNNHTNDSVTSDNSGDSDWDSRLHVRCQLLIEKLDDFKL
;
A
#
# COMPACT_ATOMS: atom_id res chain seq x y z
N MET A 1 -32.37 14.33 16.90
CA MET A 1 -32.25 14.85 15.52
C MET A 1 -31.62 13.72 14.70
N VAL A 2 -32.42 13.00 13.90
CA VAL A 2 -31.87 11.98 13.00
C VAL A 2 -31.18 12.74 11.88
N CYS A 3 -29.87 12.59 11.73
CA CYS A 3 -29.13 13.27 10.67
C CYS A 3 -29.58 12.68 9.33
N GLU A 4 -30.34 13.43 8.55
CA GLU A 4 -30.93 13.00 7.27
C GLU A 4 -29.88 12.57 6.22
N LEU A 5 -28.59 12.86 6.46
CA LEU A 5 -27.49 12.54 5.54
C LEU A 5 -26.27 11.95 6.28
N ALA A 6 -26.49 10.99 7.18
CA ALA A 6 -25.41 10.35 7.94
C ALA A 6 -24.27 9.78 7.06
N GLN A 7 -24.58 9.27 5.86
CA GLN A 7 -23.58 8.78 4.91
C GLN A 7 -22.73 9.91 4.32
N LEU A 8 -23.34 11.05 3.98
CA LEU A 8 -22.60 12.21 3.48
C LEU A 8 -21.70 12.80 4.56
N GLN A 9 -22.20 12.83 5.81
CA GLN A 9 -21.41 13.25 6.94
C GLN A 9 -20.20 12.33 7.15
N ALA A 10 -20.39 11.01 7.07
CA ALA A 10 -19.29 10.05 7.15
C ALA A 10 -18.27 10.24 6.01
N LEU A 11 -18.74 10.48 4.78
CA LEU A 11 -17.86 10.77 3.65
C LEU A 11 -17.05 12.05 3.85
N ALA A 12 -17.68 13.12 4.34
CA ALA A 12 -16.98 14.38 4.63
C ALA A 12 -15.89 14.21 5.70
N VAL A 13 -16.17 13.43 6.75
CA VAL A 13 -15.19 13.10 7.80
C VAL A 13 -14.06 12.23 7.23
N TYR A 14 -14.37 11.30 6.33
CA TYR A 14 -13.37 10.48 5.64
C TYR A 14 -12.42 11.31 4.79
N GLU A 15 -12.94 12.22 3.94
CA GLU A 15 -12.12 13.12 3.12
C GLU A 15 -11.29 14.08 3.99
N MET A 16 -11.85 14.56 5.12
CA MET A 16 -11.12 15.38 6.08
C MET A 16 -9.92 14.63 6.68
N GLY A 17 -10.09 13.34 7.04
CA GLY A 17 -9.01 12.50 7.57
C GLY A 17 -7.87 12.32 6.58
N TRP A 18 -8.18 12.07 5.30
CA TRP A 18 -7.15 12.02 4.26
C TRP A 18 -6.46 13.37 4.02
N GLY A 19 -7.22 14.47 4.03
CA GLY A 19 -6.65 15.81 3.98
C GLY A 19 -5.63 16.06 5.10
N GLN A 20 -5.95 15.64 6.33
CA GLN A 20 -5.03 15.74 7.46
C GLN A 20 -3.76 14.89 7.27
N ILE A 21 -3.90 13.66 6.77
CA ILE A 21 -2.76 12.80 6.40
C ILE A 21 -1.84 13.50 5.40
N PHE A 22 -2.39 14.09 4.34
CA PHE A 22 -1.60 14.77 3.31
C PHE A 22 -0.95 16.07 3.78
N LEU A 23 -1.52 16.71 4.81
CA LEU A 23 -0.92 17.85 5.50
C LEU A 23 0.16 17.44 6.51
N GLY A 24 0.28 16.15 6.83
CA GLY A 24 1.21 15.63 7.84
C GLY A 24 0.72 15.79 9.28
N ASP A 25 -0.54 16.14 9.50
CA ASP A 25 -1.16 16.22 10.83
C ASP A 25 -1.69 14.84 11.25
N TYR A 26 -0.76 13.93 11.54
CA TYR A 26 -1.07 12.53 11.82
C TYR A 26 -1.87 12.34 13.11
N PHE A 27 -1.61 13.16 14.12
CA PHE A 27 -2.38 13.16 15.36
C PHE A 27 -3.87 13.45 15.10
N GLN A 28 -4.20 14.57 14.43
CA GLN A 28 -5.59 14.90 14.12
C GLN A 28 -6.22 13.90 13.15
N ALA A 29 -5.45 13.38 12.19
CA ALA A 29 -5.91 12.32 11.31
C ALA A 29 -6.35 11.08 12.09
N SER A 30 -5.56 10.63 13.08
CA SER A 30 -5.88 9.47 13.90
C SER A 30 -7.20 9.64 14.66
N GLU A 31 -7.41 10.80 15.29
CA GLU A 31 -8.65 11.13 16.00
C GLU A 31 -9.86 11.18 15.05
N THR A 32 -9.67 11.73 13.84
CA THR A 32 -10.70 11.77 12.81
C THR A 32 -11.12 10.36 12.37
N PHE A 33 -10.18 9.44 12.17
CA PHE A 33 -10.49 8.07 11.76
C PHE A 33 -11.11 7.25 12.90
N PHE A 34 -10.71 7.44 14.16
CA PHE A 34 -11.43 6.82 15.29
C PHE A 34 -12.85 7.36 15.44
N ARG A 35 -13.04 8.67 15.24
CA ARG A 35 -14.38 9.24 15.18
C ARG A 35 -15.19 8.61 14.05
N LEU A 36 -14.61 8.43 12.87
CA LEU A 36 -15.28 7.77 11.75
C LEU A 36 -15.66 6.32 12.06
N GLU A 37 -14.85 5.60 12.82
CA GLU A 37 -15.16 4.25 13.32
C GLU A 37 -16.46 4.22 14.14
N SER A 38 -16.69 5.26 14.96
CA SER A 38 -17.91 5.38 15.78
C SER A 38 -19.15 5.81 14.98
N MET A 39 -18.95 6.52 13.86
CA MET A 39 -20.03 7.10 13.06
C MET A 39 -20.52 6.18 11.95
N ASN A 40 -19.67 5.28 11.44
CA ASN A 40 -19.96 4.50 10.24
C ASN A 40 -19.74 2.99 10.44
N ASN A 41 -20.61 2.18 9.81
CA ASN A 41 -20.55 0.72 9.83
C ASN A 41 -19.88 0.09 8.59
N TRP A 42 -19.36 0.87 7.64
CA TRP A 42 -18.80 0.32 6.39
C TRP A 42 -17.59 -0.58 6.65
N SER A 43 -16.54 -0.06 7.28
CA SER A 43 -15.38 -0.87 7.68
C SER A 43 -14.70 -0.35 8.93
N ARG A 44 -15.31 -0.65 10.09
CA ARG A 44 -14.79 -0.24 11.40
C ARG A 44 -13.33 -0.67 11.60
N ALA A 45 -13.02 -1.92 11.30
CA ALA A 45 -11.66 -2.45 11.47
C ALA A 45 -10.64 -1.74 10.57
N PHE A 46 -11.03 -1.33 9.35
CA PHE A 46 -10.12 -0.63 8.46
C PHE A 46 -9.93 0.84 8.84
N TYR A 47 -10.96 1.54 9.32
CA TYR A 47 -10.78 2.89 9.86
C TYR A 47 -9.89 2.89 11.10
N HIS A 48 -10.07 1.91 11.97
CA HIS A 48 -9.19 1.70 13.11
C HIS A 48 -7.75 1.45 12.64
N TYR A 49 -7.55 0.60 11.62
CA TYR A 49 -6.23 0.39 11.00
C TYR A 49 -5.59 1.68 10.49
N ILE A 50 -6.33 2.53 9.75
CA ILE A 50 -5.79 3.81 9.26
C ILE A 50 -5.40 4.73 10.44
N ALA A 51 -6.24 4.82 11.48
CA ALA A 51 -5.94 5.60 12.68
C ALA A 51 -4.65 5.12 13.34
N THR A 52 -4.48 3.80 13.49
CA THR A 52 -3.26 3.20 14.04
C THR A 52 -2.03 3.44 13.15
N CYS A 53 -2.17 3.41 11.83
CA CYS A 53 -1.10 3.79 10.90
C CYS A 53 -0.67 5.26 11.08
N CYS A 54 -1.61 6.16 11.36
CA CYS A 54 -1.30 7.55 11.67
C CYS A 54 -0.53 7.67 12.99
N MET A 55 -0.94 6.96 14.04
CA MET A 55 -0.20 6.89 15.31
C MET A 55 1.23 6.37 15.14
N PHE A 56 1.41 5.36 14.29
CA PHE A 56 2.74 4.84 13.97
C PHE A 56 3.61 5.89 13.25
N ALA A 57 3.02 6.65 12.33
CA ALA A 57 3.72 7.73 11.63
C ALA A 57 4.05 8.94 12.54
N ASP A 58 3.28 9.14 13.60
CA ASP A 58 3.53 10.13 14.66
C ASP A 58 4.52 9.63 15.73
N GLU A 59 5.17 8.48 15.50
CA GLU A 59 6.13 7.83 16.40
C GLU A 59 5.56 7.37 17.76
N GLU A 60 4.23 7.30 17.89
CA GLU A 60 3.54 6.77 19.08
C GLU A 60 3.49 5.22 19.06
N TYR A 61 4.65 4.57 18.99
CA TYR A 61 4.76 3.13 18.74
C TYR A 61 4.05 2.24 19.77
N ASP A 62 4.12 2.60 21.06
CA ASP A 62 3.50 1.79 22.13
C ASP A 62 1.98 1.78 22.02
N LYS A 63 1.38 2.96 21.77
CA LYS A 63 -0.06 3.09 21.52
C LYS A 63 -0.45 2.38 20.23
N ALA A 64 0.33 2.57 19.16
CA ALA A 64 0.08 1.91 17.89
C ALA A 64 0.10 0.38 18.02
N ALA A 65 1.01 -0.18 18.81
CA ALA A 65 1.09 -1.62 19.05
C ALA A 65 -0.16 -2.16 19.77
N ILE A 66 -0.64 -1.44 20.79
CA ILE A 66 -1.87 -1.78 21.52
C ILE A 66 -3.06 -1.80 20.56
N GLU A 67 -3.26 -0.74 19.77
CA GLU A 67 -4.40 -0.62 18.85
C GLU A 67 -4.33 -1.64 17.71
N PHE A 68 -3.15 -1.90 17.13
CA PHE A 68 -3.00 -2.95 16.10
C PHE A 68 -3.43 -4.33 16.61
N MET A 69 -3.16 -4.65 17.88
CA MET A 69 -3.54 -5.92 18.48
C MET A 69 -5.05 -6.05 18.75
N GLN A 70 -5.80 -4.94 18.77
CA GLN A 70 -7.26 -4.97 18.91
C GLN A 70 -7.98 -5.36 17.61
N ILE A 71 -7.42 -4.99 16.46
CA ILE A 71 -8.03 -5.18 15.13
C ILE A 71 -8.40 -6.65 14.84
N PRO A 72 -7.53 -7.66 15.05
CA PRO A 72 -7.91 -9.06 14.87
C PRO A 72 -9.14 -9.48 15.70
N GLY A 73 -9.31 -8.91 16.90
CA GLY A 73 -10.48 -9.14 17.75
C GLY A 73 -11.77 -8.56 17.15
N ILE A 74 -11.71 -7.35 16.58
CA ILE A 74 -12.83 -6.71 15.87
C ILE A 74 -13.24 -7.57 14.67
N LEU A 75 -12.27 -8.05 13.88
CA LEU A 75 -12.50 -8.88 12.70
C LEU A 75 -13.07 -10.26 13.06
N LYS A 76 -12.58 -10.89 14.13
CA LYS A 76 -13.13 -12.17 14.64
C LYS A 76 -14.59 -12.02 15.04
N ARG A 77 -14.94 -10.93 15.74
CA ARG A 77 -16.33 -10.64 16.11
C ARG A 77 -17.21 -10.44 14.87
N LYS A 78 -16.72 -9.74 13.84
CA LYS A 78 -17.44 -9.57 12.57
C LYS A 78 -17.70 -10.92 11.88
N ARG A 79 -16.70 -11.81 11.82
CA ARG A 79 -16.86 -13.17 11.30
C ARG A 79 -17.90 -13.98 12.08
N GLN A 80 -17.87 -13.92 13.42
CA GLN A 80 -18.81 -14.63 14.30
C GLN A 80 -20.27 -14.16 14.10
N LEU A 81 -20.47 -12.88 13.76
CA LEU A 81 -21.77 -12.32 13.45
C LEU A 81 -22.22 -12.60 12.00
N GLY A 82 -21.49 -13.43 11.24
CA GLY A 82 -21.80 -13.78 9.86
C GLY A 82 -21.46 -12.69 8.84
N GLY A 83 -20.71 -11.65 9.24
CA GLY A 83 -20.27 -10.59 8.33
C GLY A 83 -19.09 -11.03 7.47
N LYS A 84 -19.21 -10.87 6.14
CA LYS A 84 -18.08 -11.05 5.21
C LYS A 84 -17.06 -9.93 5.42
N LEU A 85 -15.78 -10.29 5.38
CA LEU A 85 -14.70 -9.30 5.44
C LEU A 85 -14.51 -8.62 4.10
N LEU A 86 -14.23 -7.32 4.14
CA LEU A 86 -13.88 -6.53 2.97
C LEU A 86 -12.41 -6.77 2.59
N PRO A 87 -12.02 -6.62 1.31
CA PRO A 87 -10.62 -6.77 0.88
C PRO A 87 -9.63 -5.98 1.75
N ASN A 88 -9.96 -4.71 2.05
CA ASN A 88 -9.11 -3.84 2.87
C ASN A 88 -8.96 -4.33 4.32
N GLU A 89 -9.98 -5.00 4.87
CA GLU A 89 -9.91 -5.61 6.20
C GLU A 89 -9.04 -6.86 6.21
N ILE A 90 -9.11 -7.66 5.14
CA ILE A 90 -8.25 -8.84 4.95
C ILE A 90 -6.79 -8.41 4.78
N PHE A 91 -6.55 -7.35 4.01
CA PHE A 91 -5.24 -6.73 3.86
C PHE A 91 -4.67 -6.27 5.21
N ALA A 92 -5.44 -5.50 5.98
CA ALA A 92 -5.02 -5.04 7.31
C ALA A 92 -4.72 -6.22 8.27
N GLU A 93 -5.56 -7.25 8.29
CA GLU A 93 -5.34 -8.46 9.11
C GLU A 93 -4.04 -9.18 8.71
N ARG A 94 -3.79 -9.31 7.40
CA ARG A 94 -2.59 -9.96 6.85
C ARG A 94 -1.33 -9.21 7.28
N LYS A 95 -1.30 -7.88 7.16
CA LYS A 95 -0.17 -7.04 7.59
C LYS A 95 0.14 -7.19 9.08
N ILE A 96 -0.88 -7.13 9.94
CA ILE A 96 -0.70 -7.27 11.39
C ILE A 96 -0.18 -8.66 11.75
N LYS A 97 -0.68 -9.72 11.11
CA LYS A 97 -0.18 -11.09 11.28
C LYS A 97 1.28 -11.21 10.84
N HIS A 98 1.64 -10.61 9.71
CA HIS A 98 3.00 -10.61 9.20
C HIS A 98 3.97 -9.92 10.18
N TRP A 99 3.64 -8.72 10.67
CA TRP A 99 4.46 -8.00 11.65
C TRP A 99 4.60 -8.77 12.96
N LYS A 100 3.51 -9.39 13.44
CA LYS A 100 3.56 -10.27 14.62
C LYS A 100 4.51 -11.45 14.39
N ALA A 101 4.43 -12.12 13.24
CA ALA A 101 5.32 -13.23 12.90
C ALA A 101 6.79 -12.79 12.82
N LYS A 102 7.06 -11.66 12.18
CA LYS A 102 8.42 -11.09 12.04
C LYS A 102 9.03 -10.71 13.40
N SER A 103 8.22 -10.18 14.32
CA SER A 103 8.65 -9.87 15.69
C SER A 103 9.00 -11.13 16.51
N LEU A 104 8.32 -12.25 16.24
CA LEU A 104 8.55 -13.53 16.91
C LEU A 104 9.81 -14.24 16.43
N CYS A 105 10.21 -14.07 15.17
CA CYS A 105 11.42 -14.70 14.60
C CYS A 105 12.72 -14.33 15.32
N GLY A 106 12.74 -13.26 16.13
CA GLY A 106 13.88 -12.90 17.00
C GLY A 106 13.79 -13.43 18.43
N SER A 107 12.68 -14.07 18.83
CA SER A 107 12.41 -14.49 20.21
C SER A 107 12.14 -15.99 20.32
N ASN A 108 12.80 -16.68 21.28
CA ASN A 108 12.63 -18.11 21.53
C ASN A 108 11.31 -18.47 22.26
N THR A 109 10.19 -17.79 21.95
CA THR A 109 8.89 -18.05 22.60
C THR A 109 8.06 -19.01 21.75
N THR A 110 7.69 -20.16 22.34
CA THR A 110 7.06 -21.30 21.66
C THR A 110 5.55 -21.16 21.40
N ASN A 111 4.90 -20.12 21.93
CA ASN A 111 3.45 -19.92 21.79
C ASN A 111 3.13 -18.59 21.11
N GLN A 112 2.57 -18.66 19.90
CA GLN A 112 2.22 -17.51 19.04
C GLN A 112 1.05 -16.67 19.59
N ASP A 113 0.19 -17.24 20.44
CA ASP A 113 -1.05 -16.61 20.88
C ASP A 113 -0.88 -15.65 22.08
N ASP A 114 0.09 -15.87 22.97
CA ASP A 114 0.31 -15.05 24.17
C ASP A 114 1.34 -13.92 23.98
N PHE A 115 1.95 -13.82 22.80
CA PHE A 115 2.93 -12.76 22.52
C PHE A 115 2.26 -11.40 22.37
N ILE A 116 2.61 -10.48 23.27
CA ILE A 116 2.20 -9.07 23.24
C ILE A 116 3.24 -8.31 22.42
N LEU A 117 2.80 -7.70 21.33
CA LEU A 117 3.63 -6.85 20.50
C LEU A 117 3.87 -5.53 21.25
N ASP A 118 5.11 -5.29 21.67
CA ASP A 118 5.53 -4.01 22.27
C ASP A 118 5.86 -2.97 21.18
N GLY A 119 5.84 -1.68 21.51
CA GLY A 119 6.13 -0.60 20.55
C GLY A 119 7.53 -0.70 19.96
N THR A 120 8.52 -1.14 20.74
CA THR A 120 9.88 -1.37 20.25
C THR A 120 9.96 -2.54 19.25
N CYS A 121 9.26 -3.64 19.55
CA CYS A 121 9.15 -4.78 18.65
C CYS A 121 8.41 -4.42 17.36
N LEU A 122 7.33 -3.63 17.46
CA LEU A 122 6.58 -3.14 16.31
C LEU A 122 7.48 -2.28 15.40
N LYS A 123 8.22 -1.33 15.96
CA LYS A 123 9.14 -0.46 15.22
C LYS A 123 10.18 -1.27 14.44
N ASN A 124 10.70 -2.35 15.02
CA ASN A 124 11.70 -3.21 14.36
C ASN A 124 11.08 -4.16 13.33
N ALA A 125 9.85 -4.62 13.55
CA ALA A 125 9.15 -5.51 12.62
C ALA A 125 8.67 -4.77 11.37
N ILE A 126 8.23 -3.52 11.52
CA ILE A 126 7.72 -2.70 10.42
C ILE A 126 8.90 -2.05 9.67
N VAL A 127 9.22 -2.61 8.51
CA VAL A 127 10.24 -2.04 7.61
C VAL A 127 9.67 -0.91 6.76
N VAL A 128 8.49 -1.14 6.17
CA VAL A 128 7.78 -0.15 5.35
C VAL A 128 6.75 0.54 6.23
N ASN A 129 6.83 1.86 6.34
CA ASN A 129 5.83 2.62 7.10
C ASN A 129 4.43 2.39 6.50
N PRO A 130 3.47 1.83 7.26
CA PRO A 130 2.18 1.44 6.73
C PRO A 130 1.34 2.63 6.28
N LEU A 131 1.56 3.83 6.82
CA LEU A 131 0.88 5.02 6.33
C LEU A 131 1.35 5.40 4.93
N TRP A 132 2.65 5.26 4.61
CA TRP A 132 3.17 5.57 3.27
C TRP A 132 2.68 4.59 2.23
N GLU A 133 2.57 3.31 2.61
CA GLU A 133 1.91 2.29 1.79
C GLU A 133 0.45 2.65 1.51
N LEU A 134 -0.31 3.06 2.52
CA LEU A 134 -1.69 3.51 2.34
C LEU A 134 -1.79 4.75 1.45
N ILE A 135 -0.93 5.74 1.65
CA ILE A 135 -0.88 6.93 0.79
C ILE A 135 -0.62 6.53 -0.66
N TYR A 136 0.26 5.56 -0.92
CA TYR A 136 0.52 5.06 -2.26
C TYR A 136 -0.71 4.38 -2.87
N LEU A 137 -1.33 3.45 -2.14
CA LEU A 137 -2.51 2.69 -2.59
C LEU A 137 -3.75 3.58 -2.82
N TRP A 138 -3.81 4.74 -2.15
CA TRP A 138 -4.82 5.78 -2.36
C TRP A 138 -4.43 6.85 -3.39
N ASN A 139 -3.31 6.67 -4.11
CA ASN A 139 -2.83 7.62 -5.11
C ASN A 139 -2.61 9.04 -4.52
N GLY A 140 -2.16 9.12 -3.26
CA GLY A 140 -2.01 10.38 -2.51
C GLY A 140 -0.64 11.03 -2.63
N PHE A 141 0.34 10.42 -3.31
CA PHE A 141 1.71 10.94 -3.39
C PHE A 141 1.80 12.34 -4.01
N SER A 142 0.95 12.64 -4.99
CA SER A 142 0.90 13.97 -5.64
C SER A 142 0.36 15.08 -4.74
N GLN A 143 -0.29 14.73 -3.63
CA GLN A 143 -0.82 15.68 -2.63
C GLN A 143 0.18 16.00 -1.53
N LEU A 144 1.30 15.24 -1.44
CA LEU A 144 2.28 15.43 -0.38
C LEU A 144 3.15 16.67 -0.62
N THR A 145 3.53 17.32 0.47
CA THR A 145 4.47 18.44 0.40
C THR A 145 5.88 17.95 0.04
N LYS A 146 6.70 18.84 -0.55
CA LYS A 146 8.10 18.52 -0.88
C LYS A 146 8.91 18.10 0.34
N ASP A 147 8.66 18.72 1.50
CA ASP A 147 9.37 18.40 2.74
C ASP A 147 9.02 16.99 3.24
N MET A 148 7.74 16.59 3.14
CA MET A 148 7.32 15.23 3.47
C MET A 148 7.95 14.20 2.51
N LEU A 149 7.96 14.47 1.20
CA LEU A 149 8.61 13.60 0.21
C LEU A 149 10.11 13.46 0.46
N GLN A 150 10.80 14.56 0.83
CA GLN A 150 12.21 14.52 1.18
C GLN A 150 12.46 13.75 2.47
N SER A 151 11.61 13.92 3.48
CA SER A 151 11.68 13.16 4.74
C SER A 151 11.51 11.67 4.48
N MET A 152 10.48 11.29 3.72
CA MET A 152 10.22 9.91 3.30
C MET A 152 11.41 9.31 2.55
N LYS A 153 11.94 10.04 1.56
CA LYS A 153 13.13 9.65 0.80
C LYS A 153 14.31 9.33 1.73
N ARG A 154 14.67 10.26 2.62
CA ARG A 154 15.82 10.11 3.54
C ARG A 154 15.64 8.91 4.46
N THR A 155 14.44 8.71 4.99
CA THR A 155 14.14 7.59 5.88
C THR A 155 14.27 6.25 5.14
N ILE A 156 13.73 6.14 3.93
CA ILE A 156 13.86 4.91 3.13
C ILE A 156 15.33 4.64 2.77
N GLU A 157 16.08 5.66 2.33
CA GLU A 157 17.51 5.55 2.02
C GLU A 157 18.30 5.07 3.25
N HIS A 158 18.04 5.65 4.42
CA HIS A 158 18.66 5.24 5.68
C HIS A 158 18.33 3.77 6.04
N THR A 159 17.07 3.34 5.89
CA THR A 159 16.67 1.94 6.13
C THR A 159 17.42 0.99 5.20
N LEU A 160 17.54 1.31 3.91
CA LEU A 160 18.27 0.51 2.93
C LEU A 160 19.78 0.44 3.25
N GLU A 161 20.37 1.55 3.71
CA GLU A 161 21.78 1.60 4.12
C GLU A 161 22.05 0.77 5.37
N VAL A 162 21.19 0.85 6.39
CA VAL A 162 21.34 0.10 7.64
C VAL A 162 21.23 -1.40 7.38
N ALA A 163 20.24 -1.82 6.59
CA ALA A 163 20.09 -3.22 6.22
C ALA A 163 21.30 -3.77 5.47
N SER A 164 21.85 -2.97 4.55
CA SER A 164 23.05 -3.35 3.80
C SER A 164 24.28 -3.53 4.69
N LYS A 165 24.37 -2.80 5.81
CA LYS A 165 25.51 -2.84 6.75
C LYS A 165 25.41 -3.93 7.79
N LYS A 166 24.19 -4.25 8.24
CA LYS A 166 23.96 -5.18 9.36
C LYS A 166 23.75 -6.63 8.96
N GLU A 167 23.73 -6.93 7.65
CA GLU A 167 23.22 -8.21 7.12
C GLU A 167 21.81 -8.54 7.66
N GLU A 168 21.06 -7.52 8.11
CA GLU A 168 19.66 -7.67 8.47
C GLU A 168 18.88 -7.85 7.18
N GLU A 169 18.29 -9.03 7.00
CA GLU A 169 17.41 -9.29 5.85
C GLU A 169 16.17 -8.42 5.97
N ILE A 170 16.10 -7.34 5.18
CA ILE A 170 14.83 -6.64 4.91
C ILE A 170 13.77 -7.63 4.42
N GLY A 171 14.22 -8.69 3.72
CA GLY A 171 13.36 -9.69 3.11
C GLY A 171 12.66 -9.11 1.88
N PRO A 172 11.48 -9.63 1.52
CA PRO A 172 10.75 -9.23 0.32
C PRO A 172 10.24 -7.77 0.35
N ASP A 173 10.17 -7.15 1.54
CA ASP A 173 9.75 -5.76 1.74
C ASP A 173 10.64 -4.76 1.00
N ILE A 174 11.86 -5.17 0.59
CA ILE A 174 12.82 -4.32 -0.11
C ILE A 174 12.27 -3.81 -1.44
N VAL A 175 11.47 -4.62 -2.14
CA VAL A 175 10.86 -4.26 -3.43
C VAL A 175 9.90 -3.10 -3.23
N GLN A 176 9.11 -3.13 -2.16
CA GLN A 176 8.18 -2.08 -1.81
C GLN A 176 8.89 -0.78 -1.39
N LEU A 177 10.00 -0.87 -0.66
CA LEU A 177 10.82 0.31 -0.36
C LEU A 177 11.32 1.00 -1.64
N TYR A 178 11.82 0.23 -2.62
CA TYR A 178 12.26 0.79 -3.90
C TYR A 178 11.11 1.36 -4.74
N LEU A 179 9.91 0.77 -4.67
CA LEU A 179 8.70 1.35 -5.27
C LEU A 179 8.40 2.73 -4.67
N LEU A 180 8.27 2.83 -3.34
CA LEU A 180 7.95 4.09 -2.66
C LEU A 180 9.05 5.14 -2.86
N LEU A 181 10.32 4.72 -2.84
CA LEU A 181 11.46 5.60 -3.10
C LEU A 181 11.42 6.13 -4.54
N GLY A 182 11.16 5.27 -5.53
CA GLY A 182 11.03 5.65 -6.94
C GLY A 182 9.91 6.65 -7.19
N VAL A 183 8.74 6.44 -6.57
CA VAL A 183 7.61 7.37 -6.64
C VAL A 183 7.95 8.69 -5.95
N SER A 184 8.58 8.65 -4.77
CA SER A 184 8.99 9.84 -4.02
C SER A 184 9.92 10.74 -4.84
N VAL A 185 10.97 10.17 -5.45
CA VAL A 185 11.94 10.96 -6.22
C VAL A 185 11.35 11.45 -7.55
N ARG A 186 10.38 10.73 -8.13
CA ARG A 186 9.62 11.22 -9.29
C ARG A 186 8.81 12.46 -8.93
N GLU A 187 8.07 12.44 -7.82
CA GLU A 187 7.30 13.62 -7.37
C GLU A 187 8.21 14.80 -7.02
N LEU A 188 9.46 14.53 -6.60
CA LEU A 188 10.50 15.55 -6.43
C LEU A 188 11.12 16.05 -7.76
N GLY A 189 10.77 15.44 -8.89
CA GLY A 189 11.21 15.82 -10.24
C GLY A 189 12.47 15.11 -10.74
N ASP A 190 13.07 14.21 -9.96
CA ASP A 190 14.26 13.45 -10.37
C ASP A 190 13.86 12.14 -11.07
N HIS A 191 13.59 12.27 -12.37
CA HIS A 191 13.07 11.17 -13.19
C HIS A 191 14.10 10.08 -13.52
N ASP A 192 15.39 10.38 -13.45
CA ASP A 192 16.43 9.40 -13.72
C ASP A 192 16.73 8.56 -12.47
N LEU A 193 16.72 9.19 -11.30
CA LEU A 193 16.79 8.48 -10.04
C LEU A 193 15.53 7.61 -9.83
N ALA A 194 14.35 8.10 -10.21
CA ALA A 194 13.11 7.32 -10.20
C ALA A 194 13.23 6.03 -11.01
N ASP A 195 13.71 6.13 -12.26
CA ASP A 195 13.90 4.98 -13.15
C ASP A 195 14.87 3.97 -12.54
N LYS A 196 15.99 4.45 -11.98
CA LYS A 196 16.98 3.60 -11.31
C LYS A 196 16.37 2.82 -10.14
N HIS A 197 15.61 3.46 -9.26
CA HIS A 197 15.00 2.79 -8.11
C HIS A 197 13.91 1.80 -8.53
N LEU A 198 13.03 2.16 -9.46
CA LEU A 198 11.97 1.27 -9.93
C LEU A 198 12.53 0.02 -10.65
N ARG A 199 13.59 0.18 -11.47
CA ARG A 199 14.28 -0.98 -12.06
C ARG A 199 14.98 -1.83 -11.01
N LYS A 200 15.51 -1.22 -9.95
CA LYS A 200 16.12 -1.95 -8.84
C LYS A 200 15.08 -2.81 -8.10
N ALA A 201 13.84 -2.32 -7.95
CA ALA A 201 12.73 -3.12 -7.42
C ALA A 201 12.50 -4.39 -8.28
N ILE A 202 12.44 -4.28 -9.61
CA ILE A 202 12.28 -5.44 -10.51
C ILE A 202 13.45 -6.43 -10.37
N GLN A 203 14.68 -5.95 -10.21
CA GLN A 203 15.86 -6.81 -10.08
C GLN A 203 15.90 -7.60 -8.77
N LEU A 204 15.28 -7.06 -7.72
CA LEU A 204 15.25 -7.66 -6.39
C LEU A 204 14.01 -8.53 -6.15
N GLU A 205 13.04 -8.48 -7.06
CA GLU A 205 11.86 -9.33 -7.00
C GLU A 205 12.25 -10.81 -7.18
N ASP A 206 12.00 -11.60 -6.14
CA ASP A 206 12.28 -13.04 -6.09
C ASP A 206 11.01 -13.90 -6.06
N GLY A 207 9.81 -13.28 -6.00
CA GLY A 207 8.52 -13.96 -5.91
C GLY A 207 8.18 -14.53 -4.53
N MET A 208 9.03 -14.32 -3.52
CA MET A 208 8.82 -14.81 -2.15
C MET A 208 7.94 -13.86 -1.32
N GLY A 209 7.72 -12.63 -1.80
CA GLY A 209 6.90 -11.63 -1.12
C GLY A 209 5.43 -12.00 -1.01
N GLU A 210 4.85 -11.76 0.17
CA GLU A 210 3.40 -11.87 0.38
C GLU A 210 2.64 -10.80 -0.42
N ASP A 211 3.21 -9.59 -0.55
CA ASP A 211 2.61 -8.44 -1.23
C ASP A 211 2.78 -8.46 -2.75
N LYS A 212 2.11 -9.42 -3.39
CA LYS A 212 2.14 -9.63 -4.85
C LYS A 212 1.59 -8.46 -5.66
N TRP A 213 0.93 -7.50 -5.01
CA TRP A 213 0.45 -6.28 -5.66
C TRP A 213 1.60 -5.33 -6.05
N VAL A 214 2.76 -5.39 -5.39
CA VAL A 214 3.86 -4.42 -5.55
C VAL A 214 4.44 -4.45 -6.96
N LEU A 215 4.76 -5.62 -7.51
CA LEU A 215 5.42 -5.73 -8.82
C LEU A 215 4.60 -5.15 -9.99
N PRO A 216 3.29 -5.46 -10.15
CA PRO A 216 2.44 -4.77 -11.12
C PRO A 216 2.47 -3.25 -10.99
N HIS A 217 2.46 -2.74 -9.76
CA HIS A 217 2.54 -1.31 -9.49
C HIS A 217 3.89 -0.73 -9.92
N VAL A 218 5.02 -1.42 -9.70
CA VAL A 218 6.33 -1.01 -10.22
C VAL A 218 6.32 -0.86 -11.75
N TYR A 219 5.70 -1.80 -12.48
CA TYR A 219 5.57 -1.69 -13.93
C TYR A 219 4.70 -0.50 -14.35
N TYR A 220 3.58 -0.28 -13.66
CA TYR A 220 2.75 0.90 -13.89
C TYR A 220 3.52 2.20 -13.65
N GLU A 221 4.28 2.30 -12.55
CA GLU A 221 5.01 3.52 -12.23
C GLU A 221 6.16 3.80 -13.22
N LEU A 222 6.79 2.77 -13.80
CA LEU A 222 7.74 2.93 -14.91
C LEU A 222 7.06 3.44 -16.19
N ALA A 223 5.87 2.93 -16.50
CA ALA A 223 5.08 3.44 -17.64
C ALA A 223 4.67 4.91 -17.43
N ALA A 224 4.19 5.25 -16.24
CA ALA A 224 3.84 6.61 -15.87
C ALA A 224 5.06 7.54 -15.93
N LEU A 225 6.22 7.09 -15.41
CA LEU A 225 7.49 7.83 -15.46
C LEU A 225 7.89 8.19 -16.89
N ASN A 226 7.71 7.28 -17.85
CA ASN A 226 7.96 7.58 -19.26
C ASN A 226 7.02 8.66 -19.81
N CYS A 227 5.78 8.76 -19.34
CA CYS A 227 4.89 9.87 -19.69
C CYS A 227 5.42 11.22 -19.17
N PHE A 228 5.95 11.26 -17.94
CA PHE A 228 6.60 12.47 -17.42
C PHE A 228 7.85 12.85 -18.25
N LYS A 229 8.68 11.87 -18.64
CA LYS A 229 9.83 12.10 -19.52
C LYS A 229 9.41 12.57 -20.92
N LEU A 230 8.29 12.06 -21.45
CA LEU A 230 7.70 12.51 -22.72
C LEU A 230 7.24 13.97 -22.69
N LEU A 231 6.71 14.43 -21.57
CA LEU A 231 6.31 15.84 -21.41
C LEU A 231 7.51 16.80 -21.38
N GLN A 232 8.70 16.32 -21.00
CA GLN A 232 9.92 17.12 -20.93
C GLN A 232 10.76 17.07 -22.22
N THR A 233 10.56 16.06 -23.07
CA THR A 233 11.42 15.80 -24.23
C THR A 233 10.82 16.29 -25.54
N ASN A 234 11.56 17.15 -26.26
CA ASN A 234 11.16 17.68 -27.57
C ASN A 234 11.68 16.88 -28.76
N GLU A 235 12.69 16.01 -28.57
CA GLU A 235 13.31 15.23 -29.64
C GLU A 235 12.45 14.03 -30.07
N LYS A 236 12.02 14.02 -31.34
CA LYS A 236 11.13 12.97 -31.89
C LYS A 236 11.66 11.53 -31.71
N VAL A 237 12.98 11.32 -31.87
CA VAL A 237 13.59 9.98 -31.74
C VAL A 237 13.47 9.46 -30.30
N ASN A 238 13.79 10.31 -29.32
CA ASN A 238 13.68 9.96 -27.91
C ASN A 238 12.22 9.76 -27.48
N ARG A 239 11.29 10.57 -28.03
CA ARG A 239 9.86 10.40 -27.80
C ARG A 239 9.35 9.02 -28.24
N ASN A 240 9.69 8.58 -29.46
CA ASN A 240 9.29 7.27 -29.96
C ASN A 240 9.84 6.11 -29.10
N LYS A 241 11.07 6.27 -28.57
CA LYS A 241 11.67 5.28 -27.67
C LYS A 241 10.90 5.22 -26.34
N LEU A 242 10.64 6.36 -25.73
CA LEU A 242 9.92 6.45 -24.45
C LEU A 242 8.48 5.94 -24.57
N LEU A 243 7.80 6.23 -25.67
CA LEU A 243 6.45 5.72 -25.94
C LEU A 243 6.42 4.19 -26.01
N LYS A 244 7.29 3.58 -26.83
CA LYS A 244 7.39 2.12 -26.93
C LYS A 244 7.75 1.48 -25.60
N GLU A 245 8.60 2.14 -24.81
CA GLU A 245 8.98 1.65 -23.51
C GLU A 245 7.81 1.71 -22.51
N ALA A 246 7.03 2.80 -22.50
CA ALA A 246 5.82 2.93 -21.70
C ALA A 246 4.80 1.83 -22.05
N GLU A 247 4.53 1.60 -23.33
CA GLU A 247 3.62 0.55 -23.80
C GLU A 247 4.06 -0.85 -23.35
N ASN A 248 5.36 -1.15 -23.44
CA ASN A 248 5.90 -2.43 -22.98
C ASN A 248 5.71 -2.62 -21.46
N TRP A 249 5.91 -1.55 -20.67
CA TRP A 249 5.68 -1.62 -19.23
C TRP A 249 4.22 -1.82 -18.87
N ILE A 250 3.28 -1.14 -19.54
CA ILE A 250 1.85 -1.37 -19.36
C ILE A 250 1.47 -2.80 -19.73
N GLN A 251 1.94 -3.32 -20.87
CA GLN A 251 1.68 -4.70 -21.27
C GLN A 251 2.19 -5.71 -20.24
N LYS A 252 3.34 -5.46 -19.60
CA LYS A 252 3.84 -6.31 -18.51
C LYS A 252 2.95 -6.21 -17.27
N CYS A 253 2.48 -5.02 -16.92
CA CYS A 253 1.53 -4.80 -15.83
C CYS A 253 0.23 -5.57 -16.05
N GLU A 254 -0.40 -5.43 -17.22
CA GLU A 254 -1.65 -6.11 -17.56
C GLU A 254 -1.51 -7.63 -17.58
N LYS A 255 -0.39 -8.15 -18.11
CA LYS A 255 -0.11 -9.60 -18.07
C LYS A 255 -0.06 -10.14 -16.64
N GLN A 256 0.55 -9.40 -15.71
CA GLN A 256 0.60 -9.80 -14.30
C GLN A 256 -0.78 -9.73 -13.63
N LEU A 257 -1.56 -8.68 -13.91
CA LEU A 257 -2.94 -8.55 -13.40
C LEU A 257 -3.82 -9.71 -13.88
N THR A 258 -3.80 -10.03 -15.17
CA THR A 258 -4.56 -11.16 -15.73
C THR A 258 -4.11 -12.49 -15.14
N HIS A 259 -2.81 -12.69 -14.95
CA HIS A 259 -2.30 -13.90 -14.31
C HIS A 259 -2.83 -14.04 -12.88
N ARG A 260 -2.79 -12.98 -12.08
CA ARG A 260 -3.29 -12.98 -10.69
C ARG A 260 -4.81 -13.19 -10.61
N GLN A 261 -5.58 -12.58 -11.50
CA GLN A 261 -7.02 -12.82 -11.61
C GLN A 261 -7.33 -14.29 -11.92
N ASN A 262 -6.59 -14.89 -12.86
CA ASN A 262 -6.77 -16.31 -13.22
C ASN A 262 -6.36 -17.24 -12.07
N THR A 263 -5.26 -16.96 -11.36
CA THR A 263 -4.87 -17.74 -10.18
C THR A 263 -5.92 -17.67 -9.08
N ASN A 264 -6.51 -16.50 -8.85
CA ASN A 264 -7.57 -16.32 -7.86
C ASN A 264 -8.84 -17.10 -8.26
N ASN A 265 -9.23 -17.08 -9.54
CA ASN A 265 -10.39 -17.83 -10.03
C ASN A 265 -10.20 -19.35 -9.96
N ASN A 266 -9.02 -19.87 -10.34
CA ASN A 266 -8.72 -21.31 -10.27
C ASN A 266 -8.69 -21.86 -8.83
N ASN A 267 -8.33 -21.02 -7.85
CA ASN A 267 -8.39 -21.39 -6.44
C ASN A 267 -9.83 -21.44 -5.89
N VAL A 268 -10.78 -20.73 -6.52
CA VAL A 268 -12.20 -20.78 -6.17
C VAL A 268 -12.83 -22.08 -6.70
N ASP A 269 -12.51 -22.50 -7.92
CA ASP A 269 -13.09 -23.71 -8.54
C ASP A 269 -12.67 -25.02 -7.85
N ASN A 270 -11.50 -25.05 -7.19
CA ASN A 270 -11.05 -26.22 -6.42
C ASN A 270 -11.67 -26.31 -5.01
N ASN A 271 -12.29 -25.25 -4.51
CA ASN A 271 -12.97 -25.22 -3.22
C ASN A 271 -14.50 -25.23 -3.44
N HIS A 272 -15.06 -26.41 -3.72
CA HIS A 272 -16.52 -26.61 -3.73
C HIS A 272 -17.12 -26.46 -2.32
N THR A 273 -17.41 -25.21 -1.94
CA THR A 273 -18.46 -24.85 -0.97
C THR A 273 -19.27 -23.71 -1.58
N ASN A 274 -20.59 -23.88 -1.61
CA ASN A 274 -21.61 -23.07 -2.30
C ASN A 274 -21.75 -21.60 -1.82
N ASP A 275 -20.67 -20.83 -1.76
CA ASP A 275 -20.74 -19.38 -1.58
C ASP A 275 -20.23 -18.69 -2.84
N SER A 276 -21.17 -18.19 -3.65
CA SER A 276 -20.88 -17.27 -4.74
C SER A 276 -20.12 -16.03 -4.21
N VAL A 277 -19.09 -15.60 -4.95
CA VAL A 277 -18.30 -14.35 -4.83
C VAL A 277 -16.91 -14.49 -4.19
N THR A 278 -15.88 -14.51 -5.06
CA THR A 278 -14.43 -14.25 -4.85
C THR A 278 -13.93 -14.36 -3.41
N SER A 279 -13.29 -15.47 -3.07
CA SER A 279 -12.44 -15.57 -1.87
C SER A 279 -11.13 -14.81 -2.12
N ASP A 280 -11.18 -13.49 -1.98
CA ASP A 280 -9.96 -12.68 -1.94
C ASP A 280 -9.19 -13.00 -0.66
N ASN A 281 -8.30 -13.99 -0.73
CA ASN A 281 -7.54 -14.45 0.43
C ASN A 281 -6.39 -13.50 0.80
N SER A 282 -5.95 -12.61 -0.11
CA SER A 282 -4.86 -11.66 0.14
C SER A 282 -5.33 -10.25 0.47
N GLY A 283 -6.57 -9.89 0.12
CA GLY A 283 -7.10 -8.54 0.25
C GLY A 283 -6.66 -7.61 -0.88
N ASP A 284 -6.03 -8.15 -1.93
CA ASP A 284 -5.43 -7.34 -3.00
C ASP A 284 -6.40 -7.02 -4.13
N SER A 285 -7.61 -7.59 -4.15
CA SER A 285 -8.54 -7.41 -5.27
C SER A 285 -8.92 -5.94 -5.50
N ASP A 286 -9.02 -5.14 -4.43
CA ASP A 286 -9.28 -3.70 -4.54
C ASP A 286 -8.09 -2.98 -5.18
N TRP A 287 -6.86 -3.35 -4.82
CA TRP A 287 -5.64 -2.78 -5.40
C TRP A 287 -5.51 -3.11 -6.89
N ASP A 288 -5.82 -4.35 -7.27
CA ASP A 288 -5.79 -4.78 -8.66
C ASP A 288 -6.84 -4.05 -9.50
N SER A 289 -8.04 -3.85 -8.94
CA SER A 289 -9.12 -3.11 -9.60
C SER A 289 -8.74 -1.65 -9.82
N ARG A 290 -8.18 -0.99 -8.79
CA ARG A 290 -7.69 0.40 -8.90
C ARG A 290 -6.54 0.53 -9.89
N LEU A 291 -5.58 -0.40 -9.86
CA LEU A 291 -4.46 -0.41 -10.79
C LEU A 291 -4.93 -0.59 -12.23
N HIS A 292 -5.91 -1.46 -12.47
CA HIS A 292 -6.49 -1.65 -13.80
C HIS A 292 -7.07 -0.34 -14.36
N VAL A 293 -7.86 0.38 -13.56
CA VAL A 293 -8.40 1.70 -13.95
C VAL A 293 -7.25 2.69 -14.25
N ARG A 294 -6.22 2.74 -13.41
CA ARG A 294 -5.05 3.59 -13.63
C ARG A 294 -4.32 3.24 -14.94
N CYS A 295 -4.19 1.95 -15.28
CA CYS A 295 -3.63 1.51 -16.56
C CYS A 295 -4.46 2.00 -17.74
N GLN A 296 -5.80 1.90 -17.68
CA GLN A 296 -6.67 2.37 -18.77
C GLN A 296 -6.51 3.88 -19.01
N LEU A 297 -6.53 4.69 -17.94
CA LEU A 297 -6.29 6.13 -18.03
C LEU A 297 -4.89 6.46 -18.61
N LEU A 298 -3.89 5.65 -18.28
CA LEU A 298 -2.54 5.82 -18.80
C LEU A 298 -2.44 5.45 -20.28
N ILE A 299 -3.15 4.40 -20.72
CA ILE A 299 -3.22 4.01 -22.14
C ILE A 299 -3.86 5.13 -22.96
N GLU A 300 -4.98 5.69 -22.50
CA GLU A 300 -5.62 6.85 -23.13
C GLU A 300 -4.64 8.02 -23.24
N LYS A 301 -3.87 8.29 -22.18
CA LYS A 301 -2.84 9.34 -22.17
C LYS A 301 -1.71 9.06 -23.16
N LEU A 302 -1.31 7.79 -23.34
CA LEU A 302 -0.29 7.41 -24.32
C LEU A 302 -0.78 7.57 -25.76
N ASP A 303 -2.05 7.35 -26.01
CA ASP A 303 -2.65 7.55 -27.33
C ASP A 303 -2.69 9.03 -27.72
N ASP A 304 -2.90 9.95 -26.76
CA ASP A 304 -2.75 11.40 -27.00
C ASP A 304 -1.36 11.77 -27.53
N PHE A 305 -0.29 11.07 -27.13
CA PHE A 305 1.07 11.36 -27.57
C PHE A 305 1.39 10.85 -28.98
N LYS A 306 0.51 10.01 -29.56
CA LYS A 306 0.64 9.46 -30.92
C LYS A 306 0.06 10.39 -31.99
N LEU A 307 -0.87 11.25 -31.60
CA LEU A 307 -1.50 12.28 -32.44
C LEU A 307 -0.55 13.45 -32.70
#